data_AF-A0A818NZQ2-F1
#
_entry.id   AF-A0A818NZQ2-F1
#
_cell.length_a   1.000
_cell.length_b   1.000
_cell.length_c   1.000
_cell.angle_alpha   90.00
_cell.angle_beta   90.00
_cell.angle_gamma   90.00
#
_symmetry.space_group_name_H-M   'P 1'
#
loop_
_entity.id
_entity.type
_entity.pdbx_description
1 polymer ?
#
loop_
_entity_poly.entity_id
_entity_poly.type
_entity_poly.pdbx_seq_one_letter_code
_entity_poly.pdbx_strand_id
1 'polypeptide(L)'
;MASITKQSLHQYQYLGWEALKKTINDQINKINESNFSLIISELFTNNILRARGLFAHAIIRTQTISPFNTHIYVALICLINSELPQIVELIIKRLILSFESTYKLIDTKSNCLSTLQFLAYLINENVLHAIIAFQILIRLLENSTNNTVELASEFLKHCGHKLSQVNPQGLYMIFSKLTNLLDKSSLDQRSQNMIKVLFALEKDQFKTNPPIKFALDFVDKNKPYTHLFTLDYPCDPELMLDLFEYDEQYEFNEEQYKEIQEKILTKLTNNKIKDNLDETEKETISDQIETNIFTFRRTIYSIIESSVSAEVFSCINIIKERVAISSRIYIENLFVELIVSVGLKKLNNRLRHPTLVKDLEGLFPRNNPQNILVCRNFFTSINLSGLM
;
A
#
# COMPACT_ATOMS: atom_id res chain seq x y z
N MET A 1 9.60 45.02 13.21
CA MET A 1 9.85 44.63 11.80
C MET A 1 9.84 43.11 11.61
N ALA A 2 10.56 42.31 12.40
CA ALA A 2 10.52 40.83 12.31
C ALA A 2 9.12 40.20 12.53
N SER A 3 8.26 40.82 13.34
CA SER A 3 6.87 40.38 13.54
C SER A 3 5.97 40.61 12.32
N ILE A 4 6.23 41.67 11.55
CA ILE A 4 5.46 42.03 10.34
C ILE A 4 5.83 41.09 9.18
N THR A 5 7.11 40.71 9.05
CA THR A 5 7.57 39.71 8.06
C THR A 5 7.08 38.30 8.38
N LYS A 6 7.00 37.91 9.66
CA LYS A 6 6.39 36.63 10.06
C LYS A 6 4.88 36.61 9.81
N GLN A 7 4.16 37.70 10.10
CA GLN A 7 2.74 37.82 9.79
C GLN A 7 2.46 37.76 8.28
N SER A 8 3.27 38.42 7.45
CA SER A 8 3.12 38.33 5.99
C SER A 8 3.41 36.93 5.45
N LEU A 9 4.41 36.23 6.01
CA LEU A 9 4.74 34.86 5.60
C LEU A 9 3.65 33.87 6.04
N HIS A 10 3.12 34.01 7.26
CA HIS A 10 1.98 33.23 7.72
C HIS A 10 0.76 33.41 6.81
N GLN A 11 0.44 34.65 6.45
CA GLN A 11 -0.67 34.96 5.54
C GLN A 11 -0.42 34.38 4.13
N TYR A 12 0.81 34.44 3.63
CA TYR A 12 1.18 33.83 2.36
C TYR A 12 0.96 32.31 2.37
N GLN A 13 1.45 31.62 3.41
CA GLN A 13 1.29 30.17 3.55
C GLN A 13 -0.18 29.77 3.68
N TYR A 14 -0.97 30.58 4.40
CA TYR A 14 -2.41 30.36 4.58
C TYR A 14 -3.18 30.50 3.25
N LEU A 15 -2.90 31.55 2.48
CA LEU A 15 -3.51 31.74 1.16
C LEU A 15 -3.13 30.62 0.19
N GLY A 16 -1.87 30.18 0.23
CA GLY A 16 -1.41 29.02 -0.54
C GLY A 16 -2.13 27.73 -0.15
N TRP A 17 -2.36 27.52 1.15
CA TRP A 17 -3.10 26.37 1.67
C TRP A 17 -4.57 26.36 1.23
N GLU A 18 -5.27 27.50 1.33
CA GLU A 18 -6.66 27.64 0.86
C GLU A 18 -6.79 27.41 -0.64
N ALA A 19 -5.85 27.95 -1.44
CA ALA A 19 -5.80 27.72 -2.88
C ALA A 19 -5.61 26.23 -3.19
N LEU A 20 -4.64 25.60 -2.54
CA LEU A 20 -4.34 24.18 -2.70
C LEU A 20 -5.52 23.29 -2.29
N LYS A 21 -6.22 23.62 -1.21
CA LYS A 21 -7.44 22.94 -0.77
C LYS A 21 -8.53 22.98 -1.83
N LYS A 22 -8.75 24.15 -2.44
CA LYS A 22 -9.74 24.31 -3.51
C LYS A 22 -9.35 23.49 -4.74
N THR A 23 -8.09 23.59 -5.18
CA THR A 23 -7.59 22.88 -6.37
C THR A 23 -7.71 21.37 -6.23
N ILE A 24 -7.29 20.79 -5.10
CA ILE A 24 -7.37 19.34 -4.87
C ILE A 24 -8.82 18.86 -4.86
N ASN A 25 -9.71 19.58 -4.17
CA ASN A 25 -11.14 19.24 -4.16
C ASN A 25 -11.74 19.29 -5.58
N ASP A 26 -11.43 20.33 -6.35
CA ASP A 26 -11.92 20.48 -7.71
C ASP A 26 -11.39 19.39 -8.64
N GLN A 27 -10.12 19.01 -8.52
CA GLN A 27 -9.49 17.94 -9.30
C GLN A 27 -10.11 16.57 -9.00
N ILE A 28 -10.29 16.22 -7.73
CA ILE A 28 -10.88 14.93 -7.33
C ILE A 28 -12.35 14.85 -7.72
N ASN A 29 -13.11 15.95 -7.61
CA ASN A 29 -14.53 15.97 -8.01
C ASN A 29 -14.72 15.79 -9.52
N LYS A 30 -13.76 16.22 -10.34
CA LYS A 30 -13.86 16.18 -11.81
C LYS A 30 -13.30 14.91 -12.43
N ILE A 31 -12.66 14.03 -11.64
CA ILE A 31 -11.97 12.87 -12.17
C ILE A 31 -12.93 11.86 -12.81
N ASN A 32 -12.61 11.47 -14.03
CA ASN A 32 -13.28 10.45 -14.81
C ASN A 32 -12.26 9.70 -15.68
N GLU A 33 -12.69 8.67 -16.40
CA GLU A 33 -11.80 7.82 -17.19
C GLU A 33 -11.12 8.58 -18.34
N SER A 34 -11.79 9.57 -18.95
CA SER A 34 -11.26 10.28 -20.12
C SER A 34 -10.27 11.41 -19.76
N ASN A 35 -10.38 11.99 -18.57
CA ASN A 35 -9.51 13.08 -18.10
C ASN A 35 -8.48 12.63 -17.05
N PHE A 36 -8.47 11.35 -16.70
CA PHE A 36 -7.64 10.77 -15.64
C PHE A 36 -6.16 11.18 -15.75
N SER A 37 -5.57 11.05 -16.93
CA SER A 37 -4.13 11.34 -17.16
C SER A 37 -3.78 12.82 -17.03
N LEU A 38 -4.69 13.71 -17.43
CA LEU A 38 -4.54 15.16 -17.29
C LEU A 38 -4.63 15.56 -15.83
N ILE A 39 -5.67 15.09 -15.12
CA ILE A 39 -5.89 15.40 -13.71
C ILE A 39 -4.74 14.89 -12.85
N ILE A 40 -4.19 13.71 -13.14
CA ILE A 40 -3.00 13.21 -12.43
C ILE A 40 -1.82 14.13 -12.62
N SER A 41 -1.55 14.54 -13.85
CA SER A 41 -0.42 15.41 -14.16
C SER A 41 -0.56 16.73 -13.39
N GLU A 42 -1.74 17.34 -13.43
CA GLU A 42 -2.04 18.55 -12.66
C GLU A 42 -2.04 18.33 -11.14
N LEU A 43 -2.49 17.18 -10.65
CA LEU A 43 -2.51 16.86 -9.21
C LEU A 43 -1.09 16.81 -8.66
N PHE A 44 -0.17 16.15 -9.35
CA PHE A 44 1.24 16.10 -8.95
C PHE A 44 1.96 17.44 -9.11
N THR A 45 1.43 18.40 -9.88
CA THR A 45 1.95 19.78 -9.87
C THR A 45 1.71 20.50 -8.53
N ASN A 46 0.73 20.05 -7.75
CA ASN A 46 0.45 20.57 -6.41
C ASN A 46 1.18 19.76 -5.33
N ASN A 47 1.50 20.37 -4.20
CA ASN A 47 2.14 19.69 -3.07
C ASN A 47 1.16 18.79 -2.30
N ILE A 48 0.91 17.59 -2.83
CA ILE A 48 -0.02 16.63 -2.22
C ILE A 48 0.49 16.06 -0.88
N LEU A 49 1.80 16.11 -0.63
CA LEU A 49 2.37 15.63 0.63
C LEU A 49 2.00 16.56 1.80
N ARG A 50 2.08 17.87 1.57
CA ARG A 50 1.62 18.89 2.50
C ARG A 50 0.11 18.81 2.66
N ALA A 51 -0.60 18.61 1.55
CA ALA A 51 -2.05 18.51 1.51
C ALA A 51 -2.63 17.14 1.89
N ARG A 52 -1.83 16.20 2.41
CA ARG A 52 -2.22 14.79 2.50
C ARG A 52 -3.53 14.55 3.26
N GLY A 53 -3.79 15.35 4.31
CA GLY A 53 -5.06 15.33 5.05
C GLY A 53 -6.24 15.77 4.18
N LEU A 54 -6.11 16.92 3.51
CA LEU A 54 -7.11 17.45 2.57
C LEU A 54 -7.39 16.48 1.41
N PHE A 55 -6.34 15.88 0.86
CA PHE A 55 -6.44 14.88 -0.20
C PHE A 55 -7.20 13.64 0.28
N ALA A 56 -6.82 13.09 1.43
CA ALA A 56 -7.49 11.94 2.03
C ALA A 56 -8.98 12.24 2.31
N HIS A 57 -9.28 13.41 2.88
CA HIS A 57 -10.65 13.84 3.12
C HIS A 57 -11.46 13.94 1.81
N ALA A 58 -10.89 14.59 0.80
CA ALA A 58 -11.56 14.80 -0.48
C ALA A 58 -11.86 13.47 -1.21
N ILE A 59 -10.92 12.52 -1.22
CA ILE A 59 -11.11 11.23 -1.90
C ILE A 59 -12.14 10.35 -1.18
N ILE A 60 -12.14 10.32 0.16
CA ILE A 60 -13.11 9.54 0.95
C ILE A 60 -14.51 10.13 0.78
N ARG A 61 -14.63 11.47 0.82
CA ARG A 61 -15.90 12.17 0.65
C ARG A 61 -16.49 11.94 -0.75
N THR A 62 -15.67 12.09 -1.79
CA THR A 62 -16.12 11.90 -3.18
C THR A 62 -16.53 10.46 -3.45
N GLN A 63 -15.77 9.48 -2.97
CA GLN A 63 -16.17 8.07 -3.09
C GLN A 63 -17.48 7.78 -2.34
N THR A 64 -17.70 8.39 -1.18
CA THR A 64 -18.96 8.24 -0.42
C THR A 64 -20.16 8.79 -1.20
N ILE A 65 -19.99 9.92 -1.91
CA ILE A 65 -21.03 10.55 -2.74
C ILE A 65 -21.27 9.76 -4.04
N SER A 66 -20.21 9.26 -4.67
CA SER A 66 -20.27 8.54 -5.95
C SER A 66 -19.54 7.19 -5.89
N PRO A 67 -20.11 6.17 -5.22
CA PRO A 67 -19.49 4.86 -5.07
C PRO A 67 -19.39 4.06 -6.39
N PHE A 68 -20.16 4.42 -7.41
CA PHE A 68 -20.08 3.79 -8.73
C PHE A 68 -18.69 3.99 -9.39
N ASN A 69 -18.01 5.10 -9.10
CA ASN A 69 -16.69 5.43 -9.66
C ASN A 69 -15.53 4.99 -8.77
N THR A 70 -15.77 4.06 -7.83
CA THR A 70 -14.74 3.62 -6.86
C THR A 70 -13.47 3.12 -7.55
N HIS A 71 -13.58 2.46 -8.71
CA HIS A 71 -12.42 1.99 -9.48
C HIS A 71 -11.49 3.14 -9.90
N ILE A 72 -12.02 4.30 -10.28
CA ILE A 72 -11.24 5.47 -10.70
C ILE A 72 -10.46 6.04 -9.51
N TYR A 73 -11.11 6.16 -8.35
CA TYR A 73 -10.44 6.66 -7.13
C TYR A 73 -9.36 5.70 -6.64
N VAL A 74 -9.64 4.40 -6.69
CA VAL A 74 -8.68 3.35 -6.30
C VAL A 74 -7.48 3.35 -7.24
N ALA A 75 -7.70 3.56 -8.54
CA ALA A 75 -6.63 3.66 -9.50
C ALA A 75 -5.70 4.85 -9.23
N LEU A 76 -6.26 6.01 -8.88
CA LEU A 76 -5.48 7.17 -8.43
C LEU A 76 -4.68 6.85 -7.15
N ILE A 77 -5.30 6.17 -6.19
CA ILE A 77 -4.63 5.74 -4.95
C ILE A 77 -3.49 4.76 -5.24
N CYS A 78 -3.67 3.81 -6.17
CA CYS A 78 -2.62 2.86 -6.54
C CYS A 78 -1.40 3.58 -7.10
N LEU A 79 -1.62 4.57 -7.99
CA LEU A 79 -0.55 5.40 -8.54
C LEU A 79 0.18 6.17 -7.43
N ILE A 80 -0.56 6.81 -6.52
CA ILE A 80 0.02 7.56 -5.40
C ILE A 80 0.76 6.60 -4.46
N ASN A 81 0.27 5.38 -4.25
CA ASN A 81 0.90 4.40 -3.37
C ASN A 81 2.30 3.99 -3.83
N SER A 82 2.54 3.95 -5.14
CA SER A 82 3.84 3.61 -5.71
C SER A 82 4.91 4.68 -5.46
N GLU A 83 4.52 5.94 -5.27
CA GLU A 83 5.45 7.06 -5.09
C GLU A 83 5.45 7.64 -3.67
N LEU A 84 4.28 7.71 -3.03
CA LEU A 84 4.02 8.36 -1.74
C LEU A 84 3.10 7.49 -0.85
N PRO A 85 3.57 6.32 -0.37
CA PRO A 85 2.76 5.37 0.39
C PRO A 85 2.20 5.95 1.70
N GLN A 86 2.88 6.93 2.32
CA GLN A 86 2.37 7.57 3.55
C GLN A 86 1.01 8.28 3.37
N ILE A 87 0.71 8.78 2.17
CA ILE A 87 -0.59 9.41 1.89
C ILE A 87 -1.69 8.35 1.88
N VAL A 88 -1.39 7.20 1.30
CA VAL A 88 -2.32 6.07 1.21
C VAL A 88 -2.51 5.39 2.57
N GLU A 89 -1.46 5.31 3.37
CA GLU A 89 -1.52 4.87 4.76
C GLU A 89 -2.56 5.70 5.55
N LEU A 90 -2.51 7.03 5.43
CA LEU A 90 -3.46 7.94 6.07
C LEU A 90 -4.90 7.71 5.59
N ILE A 91 -5.10 7.50 4.28
CA ILE A 91 -6.42 7.19 3.71
C ILE A 91 -6.97 5.90 4.32
N ILE A 92 -6.15 4.85 4.41
CA ILE A 92 -6.56 3.56 4.97
C ILE A 92 -6.91 3.69 6.46
N LYS A 93 -6.08 4.39 7.27
CA LYS A 93 -6.38 4.66 8.68
C LYS A 93 -7.76 5.33 8.85
N ARG A 94 -8.03 6.36 8.04
CA ARG A 94 -9.30 7.10 8.06
C ARG A 94 -10.48 6.24 7.61
N LEU A 95 -10.31 5.39 6.59
CA LEU A 95 -11.35 4.45 6.14
C LEU A 95 -11.69 3.39 7.20
N ILE A 96 -10.69 2.82 7.88
CA ILE A 96 -10.90 1.85 8.95
C ILE A 96 -11.69 2.50 10.10
N LEU A 97 -11.31 3.71 10.53
CA LEU A 97 -12.03 4.44 11.58
C LEU A 97 -13.44 4.85 11.13
N SER A 98 -13.62 5.19 9.85
CA SER A 98 -14.94 5.45 9.27
C SER A 98 -15.83 4.20 9.34
N PHE A 99 -15.28 3.02 9.04
CA PHE A 99 -15.98 1.75 9.22
C PHE A 99 -16.33 1.49 10.70
N GLU A 100 -15.38 1.65 11.62
CA GLU A 100 -15.64 1.39 13.05
C GLU A 100 -16.68 2.33 13.66
N SER A 101 -16.67 3.60 13.25
CA SER A 101 -17.64 4.59 13.71
C SER A 101 -19.03 4.36 13.12
N THR A 102 -19.13 4.06 11.82
CA THR A 102 -20.41 3.76 11.16
C THR A 102 -21.00 2.41 11.58
N TYR A 103 -20.17 1.40 11.89
CA TYR A 103 -20.64 0.11 12.41
C TYR A 103 -21.30 0.21 13.78
N LYS A 104 -20.81 1.11 14.66
CA LYS A 104 -21.40 1.34 15.99
C LYS A 104 -22.71 2.13 15.93
N LEU A 105 -22.93 2.90 14.86
CA LEU A 105 -24.10 3.75 14.69
C LEU A 105 -25.12 3.05 13.78
N ILE A 106 -26.25 2.66 14.37
CA ILE A 106 -27.29 1.78 13.80
C ILE A 106 -27.91 2.32 12.48
N ASP A 107 -27.73 3.60 12.13
CA ASP A 107 -28.53 4.28 11.11
C ASP A 107 -27.82 4.59 9.76
N THR A 108 -26.50 4.44 9.61
CA THR A 108 -25.79 4.89 8.39
C THR A 108 -25.31 3.76 7.47
N LYS A 109 -26.26 2.90 7.07
CA LYS A 109 -26.01 1.75 6.17
C LYS A 109 -25.30 2.14 4.87
N SER A 110 -25.71 3.23 4.24
CA SER A 110 -25.15 3.65 2.94
C SER A 110 -23.66 4.03 3.05
N ASN A 111 -23.27 4.73 4.11
CA ASN A 111 -21.89 5.16 4.31
C ASN A 111 -20.98 3.97 4.64
N CYS A 112 -21.49 3.01 5.42
CA CYS A 112 -20.77 1.77 5.72
C CYS A 112 -20.56 0.94 4.45
N LEU A 113 -21.59 0.81 3.59
CA LEU A 113 -21.48 0.14 2.29
C LEU A 113 -20.42 0.79 1.40
N SER A 114 -20.44 2.12 1.24
CA SER A 114 -19.44 2.82 0.43
C SER A 114 -18.02 2.60 0.97
N THR A 115 -17.84 2.63 2.29
CA THR A 115 -16.54 2.40 2.95
C THR A 115 -16.05 0.97 2.74
N LEU A 116 -16.94 -0.02 2.91
CA LEU A 116 -16.63 -1.43 2.66
C LEU A 116 -16.29 -1.68 1.19
N GLN A 117 -17.03 -1.08 0.26
CA GLN A 117 -16.71 -1.14 -1.16
C GLN A 117 -15.31 -0.56 -1.42
N PHE A 118 -14.99 0.60 -0.83
CA PHE A 118 -13.67 1.21 -1.03
C PHE A 118 -12.54 0.31 -0.52
N LEU A 119 -12.67 -0.22 0.70
CA LEU A 119 -11.71 -1.17 1.27
C LEU A 119 -11.55 -2.43 0.41
N ALA A 120 -12.66 -2.97 -0.11
CA ALA A 120 -12.63 -4.17 -0.97
C ALA A 120 -11.80 -3.94 -2.24
N TYR A 121 -11.94 -2.78 -2.87
CA TYR A 121 -11.18 -2.47 -4.09
C TYR A 121 -9.69 -2.26 -3.79
N LEU A 122 -9.34 -1.62 -2.65
CA LEU A 122 -7.93 -1.51 -2.23
C LEU A 122 -7.29 -2.87 -1.95
N ILE A 123 -8.05 -3.84 -1.45
CA ILE A 123 -7.60 -5.23 -1.25
C ILE A 123 -7.38 -5.93 -2.60
N ASN A 124 -8.30 -5.74 -3.55
CA ASN A 124 -8.19 -6.33 -4.89
C ASN A 124 -6.91 -5.89 -5.61
N GLU A 125 -6.55 -4.60 -5.48
CA GLU A 125 -5.33 -4.01 -6.06
C GLU A 125 -4.04 -4.26 -5.24
N ASN A 126 -4.10 -5.02 -4.14
CA ASN A 126 -2.97 -5.29 -3.23
C ASN A 126 -2.39 -4.06 -2.52
N VAL A 127 -3.11 -2.94 -2.49
CA VAL A 127 -2.73 -1.77 -1.68
C VAL A 127 -2.92 -2.08 -0.19
N LEU A 128 -3.96 -2.84 0.15
CA LEU A 128 -4.29 -3.22 1.53
C LEU A 128 -4.24 -4.75 1.69
N HIS A 129 -3.55 -5.23 2.73
CA HIS A 129 -3.44 -6.66 3.00
C HIS A 129 -4.79 -7.30 3.36
N ALA A 130 -5.07 -8.50 2.84
CA ALA A 130 -6.35 -9.19 2.99
C ALA A 130 -6.75 -9.55 4.44
N ILE A 131 -5.83 -9.49 5.40
CA ILE A 131 -6.11 -9.83 6.81
C ILE A 131 -7.23 -8.95 7.41
N ILE A 132 -7.26 -7.66 7.07
CA ILE A 132 -8.30 -6.73 7.52
C ILE A 132 -9.69 -7.17 7.04
N ALA A 133 -9.78 -7.75 5.83
CA ALA A 133 -11.03 -8.20 5.24
C ALA A 133 -11.64 -9.34 6.06
N PHE A 134 -10.81 -10.32 6.47
CA PHE A 134 -11.23 -11.41 7.33
C PHE A 134 -11.71 -10.89 8.69
N GLN A 135 -11.00 -9.93 9.29
CA GLN A 135 -11.38 -9.34 10.58
C GLN A 135 -12.71 -8.57 10.48
N ILE A 136 -12.90 -7.76 9.43
CA ILE A 136 -14.16 -7.07 9.14
C ILE A 136 -15.31 -8.07 9.01
N LEU A 137 -15.12 -9.14 8.24
CA LEU A 137 -16.14 -10.18 8.05
C LEU A 137 -16.47 -10.93 9.34
N ILE A 138 -15.47 -11.29 10.13
CA ILE A 138 -15.67 -11.95 11.42
C ILE A 138 -16.50 -11.05 12.34
N ARG A 139 -16.18 -9.75 12.41
CA ARG A 139 -16.88 -8.77 13.24
C ARG A 139 -18.33 -8.53 12.78
N LEU A 140 -18.55 -8.37 11.47
CA LEU A 140 -19.90 -8.24 10.91
C LEU A 140 -20.75 -9.49 11.21
N LEU A 141 -20.17 -10.68 11.19
CA LEU A 141 -20.90 -11.94 11.42
C LEU A 141 -20.98 -12.36 12.89
N GLU A 142 -20.30 -11.69 13.82
CA GLU A 142 -20.31 -12.01 15.25
C GLU A 142 -21.66 -11.68 15.90
N ASN A 143 -22.18 -10.48 15.64
CA ASN A 143 -23.52 -10.06 16.04
C ASN A 143 -24.44 -10.03 14.81
N SER A 144 -24.81 -11.22 14.32
CA SER A 144 -25.56 -11.39 13.08
C SER A 144 -26.98 -10.83 13.16
N THR A 145 -27.17 -9.63 12.60
CA THR A 145 -28.46 -9.03 12.25
C THR A 145 -28.66 -9.05 10.73
N ASN A 146 -29.89 -8.87 10.25
CA ASN A 146 -30.19 -8.79 8.81
C ASN A 146 -29.31 -7.73 8.10
N ASN A 147 -29.10 -6.58 8.75
CA ASN A 147 -28.27 -5.50 8.21
C ASN A 147 -26.79 -5.90 8.10
N THR A 148 -26.22 -6.50 9.15
CA THR A 148 -24.81 -6.92 9.13
C THR A 148 -24.54 -8.05 8.14
N VAL A 149 -25.52 -8.94 7.93
CA VAL A 149 -25.44 -10.00 6.91
C VAL A 149 -25.45 -9.40 5.51
N GLU A 150 -26.29 -8.38 5.28
CA GLU A 150 -26.29 -7.65 4.01
C GLU A 150 -24.95 -6.97 3.75
N LEU A 151 -24.39 -6.25 4.73
CA LEU A 151 -23.06 -5.62 4.64
C LEU A 151 -21.97 -6.66 4.34
N ALA A 152 -21.95 -7.77 5.06
CA ALA A 152 -20.98 -8.85 4.86
C ALA A 152 -21.13 -9.47 3.46
N SER A 153 -22.38 -9.63 2.99
CA SER A 153 -22.65 -10.17 1.66
C SER A 153 -22.14 -9.26 0.55
N GLU A 154 -22.37 -7.96 0.66
CA GLU A 154 -21.92 -7.01 -0.36
C GLU A 154 -20.40 -6.89 -0.37
N PHE A 155 -19.77 -6.86 0.81
CA PHE A 155 -18.32 -6.86 0.93
C PHE A 155 -17.70 -8.13 0.31
N LEU A 156 -18.24 -9.31 0.59
CA LEU A 156 -17.79 -10.58 0.01
C LEU A 156 -17.95 -10.63 -1.51
N LYS A 157 -18.99 -10.01 -2.09
CA LYS A 157 -19.13 -9.95 -3.55
C LYS A 157 -17.98 -9.18 -4.21
N HIS A 158 -17.45 -8.15 -3.54
CA HIS A 158 -16.37 -7.31 -4.10
C HIS A 158 -14.97 -7.91 -3.90
N CYS A 159 -14.66 -8.49 -2.73
CA CYS A 159 -13.31 -8.99 -2.42
C CYS A 159 -13.19 -10.52 -2.39
N GLY A 160 -14.30 -11.27 -2.52
CA GLY A 160 -14.32 -12.73 -2.34
C GLY A 160 -13.38 -13.49 -3.28
N HIS A 161 -13.27 -13.06 -4.54
CA HIS A 161 -12.32 -13.65 -5.48
C HIS A 161 -10.87 -13.53 -4.98
N LYS A 162 -10.49 -12.33 -4.51
CA LYS A 162 -9.15 -12.06 -3.99
C LYS A 162 -8.88 -12.84 -2.70
N LEU A 163 -9.84 -12.91 -1.80
CA LEU A 163 -9.72 -13.67 -0.56
C LEU A 163 -9.54 -15.18 -0.81
N SER A 164 -10.24 -15.72 -1.82
CA SER A 164 -10.10 -17.12 -2.24
C SER A 164 -8.68 -17.43 -2.72
N GLN A 165 -8.05 -16.49 -3.43
CA GLN A 165 -6.66 -16.64 -3.91
C GLN A 165 -5.62 -16.51 -2.79
N VAL A 166 -5.82 -15.59 -1.84
CA VAL A 166 -4.84 -15.30 -0.78
C VAL A 166 -4.92 -16.31 0.36
N ASN A 167 -6.14 -16.63 0.84
CA ASN A 167 -6.34 -17.55 1.95
C ASN A 167 -7.69 -18.30 1.82
N PRO A 168 -7.72 -19.44 1.10
CA PRO A 168 -8.94 -20.22 0.90
C PRO A 168 -9.47 -20.83 2.20
N GLN A 169 -8.60 -21.15 3.16
CA GLN A 169 -9.02 -21.71 4.46
C GLN A 169 -9.76 -20.65 5.30
N GLY A 170 -9.26 -19.42 5.33
CA GLY A 170 -9.93 -18.30 5.98
C GLY A 170 -11.32 -18.03 5.38
N LEU A 171 -11.43 -18.13 4.05
CA LEU A 171 -12.71 -17.95 3.36
C LEU A 171 -13.70 -19.08 3.71
N TYR A 172 -13.23 -20.32 3.74
CA TYR A 172 -14.04 -21.47 4.17
C TYR A 172 -14.61 -21.30 5.58
N MET A 173 -13.82 -20.77 6.53
CA MET A 173 -14.30 -20.48 7.89
C MET A 173 -15.44 -19.45 7.90
N ILE A 174 -15.37 -18.44 7.05
CA ILE A 174 -16.44 -17.44 6.91
C ILE A 174 -17.73 -18.10 6.37
N PHE A 175 -17.62 -18.91 5.31
CA PHE A 175 -18.78 -19.61 4.75
C PHE A 175 -19.38 -20.62 5.73
N SER A 176 -18.57 -21.32 6.51
CA SER A 176 -19.06 -22.17 7.61
C SER A 176 -19.88 -21.37 8.64
N LYS A 177 -19.42 -20.17 9.00
CA LYS A 177 -20.17 -19.26 9.89
C LYS A 177 -21.49 -18.82 9.25
N LEU A 178 -21.51 -18.52 7.95
CA LEU A 178 -22.74 -18.19 7.21
C LEU A 178 -23.74 -19.36 7.17
N THR A 179 -23.28 -20.61 7.02
CA THR A 179 -24.13 -21.80 7.10
C THR A 179 -24.81 -21.91 8.46
N ASN A 180 -24.04 -21.77 9.54
CA ASN A 180 -24.59 -21.81 10.91
C ASN A 180 -25.62 -20.71 11.17
N LEU A 181 -25.58 -19.61 10.41
CA LEU A 181 -26.58 -18.54 10.50
C LEU A 181 -27.86 -18.86 9.71
N LEU A 182 -27.79 -19.63 8.62
CA LEU A 182 -28.97 -20.10 7.89
C LEU A 182 -29.79 -21.09 8.70
N ASP A 183 -29.14 -21.93 9.49
CA ASP A 183 -29.80 -22.95 10.32
C ASP A 183 -30.52 -22.34 11.54
N LYS A 184 -30.07 -21.16 11.99
CA LYS A 184 -30.72 -20.39 13.05
C LYS A 184 -31.87 -19.60 12.43
N SER A 185 -33.12 -19.94 12.77
CA SER A 185 -34.36 -19.34 12.25
C SER A 185 -34.58 -17.85 12.60
N SER A 186 -33.53 -17.09 12.91
CA SER A 186 -33.56 -15.68 13.31
C SER A 186 -33.41 -14.70 12.14
N LEU A 187 -32.99 -15.15 10.96
CA LEU A 187 -32.80 -14.31 9.77
C LEU A 187 -34.05 -14.23 8.90
N ASP A 188 -34.30 -13.07 8.32
CA ASP A 188 -35.39 -12.89 7.36
C ASP A 188 -35.12 -13.58 6.01
N GLN A 189 -36.17 -13.80 5.22
CA GLN A 189 -36.06 -14.48 3.93
C GLN A 189 -35.08 -13.78 2.97
N ARG A 190 -34.98 -12.45 3.06
CA ARG A 190 -34.05 -11.65 2.24
C ARG A 190 -32.59 -11.97 2.58
N SER A 191 -32.22 -11.94 3.87
CA SER A 191 -30.86 -12.25 4.32
C SER A 191 -30.49 -13.71 3.99
N GLN A 192 -31.44 -14.63 4.16
CA GLN A 192 -31.24 -16.04 3.76
C GLN A 192 -30.98 -16.18 2.24
N ASN A 193 -31.74 -15.46 1.41
CA ASN A 193 -31.53 -15.47 -0.04
C ASN A 193 -30.18 -14.85 -0.43
N MET A 194 -29.74 -13.79 0.25
CA MET A 194 -28.41 -13.19 0.03
C MET A 194 -27.29 -14.21 0.31
N ILE A 195 -27.39 -14.96 1.40
CA ILE A 195 -26.41 -16.01 1.72
C ILE A 195 -26.41 -17.10 0.64
N LYS A 196 -27.59 -17.53 0.17
CA LYS A 196 -27.69 -18.51 -0.94
C LYS A 196 -27.02 -18.01 -2.22
N VAL A 197 -27.16 -16.72 -2.55
CA VAL A 197 -26.46 -16.09 -3.68
C VAL A 197 -24.94 -16.13 -3.47
N LEU A 198 -24.44 -15.88 -2.25
CA LEU A 198 -23.00 -15.98 -1.98
C LEU A 198 -22.46 -17.39 -2.21
N PHE A 199 -23.18 -18.45 -1.82
CA PHE A 199 -22.78 -19.83 -2.09
C PHE A 199 -22.76 -20.16 -3.58
N ALA A 200 -23.68 -19.59 -4.37
CA ALA A 200 -23.63 -19.73 -5.83
C ALA A 200 -22.39 -19.04 -6.40
N LEU A 201 -22.08 -17.82 -5.95
CA LEU A 201 -20.87 -17.09 -6.35
C LEU A 201 -19.58 -17.82 -5.97
N GLU A 202 -19.52 -18.42 -4.78
CA GLU A 202 -18.38 -19.21 -4.32
C GLU A 202 -18.16 -20.45 -5.20
N LYS A 203 -19.23 -21.18 -5.52
CA LYS A 203 -19.16 -22.36 -6.42
C LYS A 203 -18.63 -22.01 -7.80
N ASP A 204 -19.00 -20.84 -8.30
CA ASP A 204 -18.52 -20.31 -9.58
C ASP A 204 -17.15 -19.62 -9.46
N GLN A 205 -16.48 -19.72 -8.30
CA GLN A 205 -15.18 -19.08 -7.99
C GLN A 205 -15.16 -17.57 -8.24
N PHE A 206 -16.31 -16.91 -8.03
CA PHE A 206 -16.52 -15.48 -8.25
C PHE A 206 -16.27 -15.04 -9.70
N LYS A 207 -16.35 -15.95 -10.69
CA LYS A 207 -16.12 -15.63 -12.12
C LYS A 207 -17.06 -14.54 -12.66
N THR A 208 -18.26 -14.42 -12.10
CA THR A 208 -19.26 -13.41 -12.46
C THR A 208 -18.96 -12.02 -11.91
N ASN A 209 -18.12 -11.93 -10.86
CA ASN A 209 -17.66 -10.68 -10.24
C ASN A 209 -16.12 -10.67 -10.20
N PRO A 210 -15.44 -10.60 -11.35
CA PRO A 210 -14.00 -10.44 -11.35
C PRO A 210 -13.63 -9.11 -10.65
N PRO A 211 -12.45 -9.02 -10.01
CA PRO A 211 -11.94 -7.73 -9.58
C PRO A 211 -11.90 -6.81 -10.80
N ILE A 212 -12.58 -5.65 -10.70
CA ILE A 212 -12.63 -4.68 -11.79
C ILE A 212 -11.20 -4.19 -12.02
N LYS A 213 -10.55 -4.73 -13.05
CA LYS A 213 -9.23 -4.28 -13.47
C LYS A 213 -9.41 -2.97 -14.21
N PHE A 214 -9.04 -1.87 -13.58
CA PHE A 214 -8.88 -0.64 -14.31
C PHE A 214 -7.57 -0.75 -15.11
N ALA A 215 -7.69 -0.89 -16.42
CA ALA A 215 -6.55 -0.97 -17.33
C ALA A 215 -5.93 0.42 -17.43
N LEU A 216 -5.04 0.75 -16.50
CA LEU A 216 -4.13 1.87 -16.66
C LEU A 216 -2.74 1.35 -16.98
N ASP A 217 -2.29 1.70 -18.17
CA ASP A 217 -0.90 1.53 -18.60
C ASP A 217 0.10 2.37 -17.77
N PHE A 218 -0.40 3.20 -16.86
CA PHE A 218 0.40 4.08 -15.99
C PHE A 218 0.88 3.43 -14.69
N VAL A 219 0.24 2.35 -14.25
CA VAL A 219 0.67 1.65 -13.04
C VAL A 219 1.66 0.58 -13.49
N ASP A 220 2.95 0.87 -13.33
CA ASP A 220 3.97 -0.18 -13.44
C ASP A 220 3.48 -1.37 -12.62
N LYS A 221 3.43 -2.56 -13.23
CA LYS A 221 3.09 -3.84 -12.56
C LYS A 221 4.02 -4.15 -11.37
N ASN A 222 5.01 -3.30 -11.11
CA ASN A 222 5.81 -3.22 -9.90
C ASN A 222 4.90 -2.97 -8.68
N LYS A 223 4.52 -4.09 -8.07
CA LYS A 223 3.70 -4.28 -6.87
C LYS A 223 3.54 -3.01 -6.01
N PRO A 224 2.31 -2.47 -5.84
CA PRO A 224 2.06 -1.40 -4.90
C PRO A 224 2.53 -1.80 -3.50
N TYR A 225 2.98 -0.83 -2.70
CA TYR A 225 3.31 -1.07 -1.30
C TYR A 225 2.07 -1.60 -0.55
N THR A 226 2.11 -2.84 -0.08
CA THR A 226 0.98 -3.44 0.61
C THR A 226 0.98 -3.04 2.08
N HIS A 227 -0.01 -2.24 2.48
CA HIS A 227 -0.22 -1.81 3.85
C HIS A 227 -0.81 -2.94 4.69
N LEU A 228 -0.20 -3.21 5.85
CA LEU A 228 -0.67 -4.21 6.82
C LEU A 228 -1.38 -3.50 7.97
N PHE A 229 -2.71 -3.61 8.01
CA PHE A 229 -3.54 -3.09 9.08
C PHE A 229 -4.41 -4.19 9.69
N THR A 230 -4.77 -3.99 10.95
CA THR A 230 -5.63 -4.88 11.73
C THR A 230 -6.57 -4.05 12.59
N LEU A 231 -7.81 -4.50 12.78
CA LEU A 231 -8.85 -3.81 13.56
C LEU A 231 -8.55 -3.70 15.06
N ASP A 232 -7.61 -4.51 15.57
CA ASP A 232 -7.35 -4.57 17.02
C ASP A 232 -6.47 -3.41 17.52
N TYR A 233 -5.79 -2.71 16.60
CA TYR A 233 -4.88 -1.62 16.96
C TYR A 233 -5.49 -0.26 16.61
N PRO A 234 -5.58 0.66 17.58
CA PRO A 234 -6.12 1.98 17.32
C PRO A 234 -5.23 2.73 16.33
N CYS A 235 -5.86 3.31 15.31
CA CYS A 235 -5.20 4.16 14.32
C CYS A 235 -5.42 5.63 14.68
N ASP A 236 -4.40 6.47 14.49
CA ASP A 236 -4.56 7.92 14.54
C ASP A 236 -5.04 8.43 13.17
N PRO A 237 -6.21 9.09 13.06
CA PRO A 237 -6.66 9.70 11.81
C PRO A 237 -5.86 10.94 11.38
N GLU A 238 -4.97 11.46 12.24
CA GLU A 238 -4.15 12.66 11.99
C GLU A 238 -5.01 13.84 11.49
N LEU A 239 -6.11 14.14 12.21
CA LEU A 239 -7.10 15.16 11.79
C LEU A 239 -6.52 16.58 11.75
N MET A 240 -5.44 16.85 12.49
CA MET A 240 -4.76 18.14 12.47
C MET A 240 -4.21 18.49 11.07
N LEU A 241 -3.93 17.48 10.23
CA LEU A 241 -3.49 17.68 8.84
C LEU A 241 -4.56 18.26 7.92
N ASP A 242 -5.82 18.32 8.36
CA ASP A 242 -6.90 18.96 7.60
C ASP A 242 -6.95 20.47 7.88
N LEU A 243 -6.29 20.92 8.95
CA LEU A 243 -6.22 22.31 9.38
C LEU A 243 -4.91 22.94 8.91
N PHE A 244 -4.93 24.25 8.75
CA PHE A 244 -3.72 24.99 8.44
C PHE A 244 -2.85 25.09 9.68
N GLU A 245 -1.59 24.69 9.55
CA GLU A 245 -0.53 24.95 10.51
C GLU A 245 0.60 25.72 9.84
N TYR A 246 1.17 26.68 10.56
CA TYR A 246 2.31 27.46 10.09
C TYR A 246 3.56 26.58 10.07
N ASP A 247 4.24 26.54 8.93
CA ASP A 247 5.46 25.77 8.74
C ASP A 247 6.68 26.69 8.75
N GLU A 248 7.55 26.52 9.74
CA GLU A 248 8.80 27.27 9.84
C GLU A 248 9.81 26.87 8.76
N GLN A 249 9.71 25.65 8.21
CA GLN A 249 10.58 25.08 7.19
C GLN A 249 9.90 25.02 5.81
N TYR A 250 8.90 25.87 5.58
CA TYR A 250 8.10 25.88 4.37
C TYR A 250 8.90 25.83 3.07
N GLU A 251 9.91 26.68 2.94
CA GLU A 251 10.72 26.76 1.71
C GLU A 251 11.48 25.46 1.44
N PHE A 252 12.08 24.88 2.48
CA PHE A 252 12.76 23.60 2.39
C PHE A 252 11.81 22.46 2.01
N ASN A 253 10.63 22.40 2.65
CA ASN A 253 9.64 21.36 2.37
C ASN A 253 9.06 21.47 0.94
N GLU A 254 8.87 22.68 0.44
CA GLU A 254 8.45 22.92 -0.95
C GLU A 254 9.55 22.54 -1.95
N GLU A 255 10.82 22.80 -1.67
CA GLU A 255 11.95 22.36 -2.50
C GLU A 255 12.08 20.83 -2.53
N GLN A 256 12.00 20.18 -1.38
CA GLN A 256 12.02 18.71 -1.29
C GLN A 256 10.87 18.07 -2.09
N TYR A 257 9.68 18.69 -2.06
CA TYR A 257 8.56 18.20 -2.85
C TYR A 257 8.77 18.43 -4.35
N LYS A 258 9.37 19.54 -4.78
CA LYS A 258 9.70 19.79 -6.20
C LYS A 258 10.61 18.70 -6.76
N GLU A 259 11.61 18.25 -6.00
CA GLU A 259 12.48 17.15 -6.45
C GLU A 259 11.70 15.83 -6.67
N ILE A 260 10.70 15.55 -5.82
CA ILE A 260 9.83 14.37 -5.95
C ILE A 260 8.90 14.55 -7.14
N GLN A 261 8.30 15.72 -7.27
CA GLN A 261 7.40 16.10 -8.37
C GLN A 261 8.08 15.95 -9.74
N GLU A 262 9.31 16.45 -9.91
CA GLU A 262 10.05 16.33 -11.17
C GLU A 262 10.29 14.86 -11.54
N LYS A 263 10.63 14.02 -10.56
CA LYS A 263 10.81 12.57 -10.76
C LYS A 263 9.52 11.90 -11.20
N ILE A 264 8.39 12.22 -10.55
CA ILE A 264 7.08 11.64 -10.87
C ILE A 264 6.62 12.09 -12.26
N LEU A 265 6.68 13.39 -12.55
CA LEU A 265 6.25 13.94 -13.85
C LEU A 265 7.10 13.38 -14.99
N THR A 266 8.42 13.23 -14.80
CA THR A 266 9.31 12.62 -15.80
C THR A 266 8.96 11.14 -16.06
N LYS A 267 8.58 10.38 -15.02
CA LYS A 267 8.08 9.01 -15.20
C LYS A 267 6.78 8.99 -16.01
N LEU A 268 5.84 9.87 -15.68
CA LEU A 268 4.54 9.96 -16.36
C LEU A 268 4.68 10.37 -17.83
N THR A 269 5.61 11.27 -18.17
CA THR A 269 5.88 11.65 -19.58
C THR A 269 6.63 10.56 -20.33
N ASN A 270 7.60 9.89 -19.71
CA ASN A 270 8.32 8.79 -20.35
C ASN A 270 7.42 7.58 -20.64
N ASN A 271 6.44 7.31 -19.78
CA ASN A 271 5.44 6.27 -20.06
C ASN A 271 4.56 6.65 -21.26
N LYS A 272 4.17 7.93 -21.42
CA LYS A 272 3.48 8.40 -22.65
C LYS A 272 4.33 8.27 -23.93
N ILE A 273 5.65 8.40 -23.85
CA ILE A 273 6.55 8.26 -25.02
C ILE A 273 6.74 6.80 -25.39
N LYS A 274 6.76 5.91 -24.39
CA LYS A 274 6.83 4.45 -24.57
C LYS A 274 5.61 3.86 -25.31
N ASP A 275 4.51 4.59 -25.42
CA ASP A 275 3.32 4.19 -26.17
C ASP A 275 3.45 4.44 -27.70
N ASN A 276 4.46 5.20 -28.13
CA ASN A 276 4.73 5.51 -29.55
C ASN A 276 5.90 4.71 -30.16
N LEU A 277 6.56 3.86 -29.39
CA LEU A 277 7.66 3.01 -29.87
C LEU A 277 7.29 1.54 -29.62
N ASP A 278 7.09 0.83 -30.72
CA ASP A 278 6.48 -0.49 -30.91
C ASP A 278 6.75 -1.57 -29.85
N GLU A 279 5.72 -2.40 -29.64
CA GLU A 279 5.57 -3.50 -28.67
C GLU A 279 6.55 -4.68 -28.80
N THR A 280 7.60 -4.61 -29.63
CA THR A 280 8.39 -5.81 -29.98
C THR A 280 9.67 -6.02 -29.15
N GLU A 281 10.17 -5.01 -28.43
CA GLU A 281 11.44 -5.13 -27.66
C GLU A 281 11.27 -5.19 -26.13
N LYS A 282 10.08 -4.91 -25.59
CA LYS A 282 9.88 -4.84 -24.12
C LYS A 282 9.73 -6.20 -23.45
N GLU A 283 9.14 -7.19 -24.11
CA GLU A 283 8.94 -8.53 -23.51
C GLU A 283 10.27 -9.26 -23.29
N THR A 284 11.20 -9.17 -24.23
CA THR A 284 12.50 -9.87 -24.12
C THR A 284 13.41 -9.27 -23.05
N ILE A 285 13.41 -7.96 -22.85
CA ILE A 285 14.26 -7.30 -21.82
C ILE A 285 13.63 -7.45 -20.42
N SER A 286 12.30 -7.35 -20.29
CA SER A 286 11.62 -7.53 -19.01
C SER A 286 11.76 -8.96 -18.49
N ASP A 287 11.55 -9.95 -19.36
CA ASP A 287 11.71 -11.36 -19.01
C ASP A 287 13.15 -11.68 -18.63
N GLN A 288 14.13 -11.08 -19.32
CA GLN A 288 15.55 -11.22 -18.99
C GLN A 288 15.89 -10.59 -17.63
N ILE A 289 15.31 -9.44 -17.27
CA ILE A 289 15.55 -8.82 -15.96
C ILE A 289 14.90 -9.64 -14.84
N GLU A 290 13.65 -10.09 -15.01
CA GLU A 290 12.98 -10.92 -14.02
C GLU A 290 13.65 -12.29 -13.85
N THR A 291 14.06 -12.94 -14.95
CA THR A 291 14.86 -14.16 -14.87
C THR A 291 16.24 -13.92 -14.28
N ASN A 292 16.88 -12.77 -14.52
CA ASN A 292 18.15 -12.40 -13.89
C ASN A 292 18.00 -12.14 -12.37
N ILE A 293 16.90 -11.51 -11.93
CA ILE A 293 16.62 -11.32 -10.50
C ILE A 293 16.27 -12.65 -9.84
N PHE A 294 15.47 -13.50 -10.50
CA PHE A 294 15.09 -14.80 -9.98
C PHE A 294 16.29 -15.75 -9.89
N THR A 295 17.14 -15.78 -10.93
CA THR A 295 18.41 -16.50 -10.89
C THR A 295 19.29 -15.93 -9.79
N PHE A 296 19.47 -14.61 -9.68
CA PHE A 296 20.24 -13.98 -8.60
C PHE A 296 19.77 -14.40 -7.20
N ARG A 297 18.46 -14.36 -6.93
CA ARG A 297 17.89 -14.84 -5.66
C ARG A 297 18.17 -16.31 -5.44
N ARG A 298 17.95 -17.15 -6.44
CA ARG A 298 18.23 -18.61 -6.38
C ARG A 298 19.72 -18.89 -6.15
N THR A 299 20.61 -18.10 -6.72
CA THR A 299 22.06 -18.20 -6.50
C THR A 299 22.39 -17.82 -5.06
N ILE A 300 21.83 -16.74 -4.52
CA ILE A 300 22.01 -16.37 -3.11
C ILE A 300 21.49 -17.47 -2.17
N TYR A 301 20.31 -18.03 -2.43
CA TYR A 301 19.79 -19.17 -1.67
C TYR A 301 20.73 -20.37 -1.74
N SER A 302 21.26 -20.66 -2.93
CA SER A 302 22.22 -21.74 -3.13
C SER A 302 23.55 -21.49 -2.41
N ILE A 303 24.03 -20.25 -2.30
CA ILE A 303 25.23 -19.87 -1.54
C ILE A 303 25.04 -20.09 -0.03
N ILE A 304 23.80 -19.91 0.44
CA ILE A 304 23.45 -20.05 1.86
C ILE A 304 23.18 -21.51 2.23
N GLU A 305 22.57 -22.29 1.34
CA GLU A 305 22.26 -23.72 1.57
C GLU A 305 23.39 -24.67 1.16
N SER A 306 24.19 -24.30 0.16
CA SER A 306 25.29 -25.11 -0.38
C SER A 306 26.59 -24.31 -0.47
N SER A 307 27.71 -25.01 -0.49
CA SER A 307 29.08 -24.45 -0.41
C SER A 307 29.54 -23.71 -1.68
N VAL A 308 28.70 -22.84 -2.26
CA VAL A 308 29.06 -22.00 -3.42
C VAL A 308 29.78 -20.73 -2.96
N SER A 309 30.65 -20.16 -3.80
CA SER A 309 31.40 -18.94 -3.51
C SER A 309 30.46 -17.75 -3.26
N ALA A 310 30.78 -16.94 -2.24
CA ALA A 310 29.97 -15.77 -1.85
C ALA A 310 30.39 -14.48 -2.56
N GLU A 311 31.15 -14.58 -3.65
CA GLU A 311 31.70 -13.44 -4.41
C GLU A 311 30.65 -12.38 -4.77
N VAL A 312 29.40 -12.81 -4.99
CA VAL A 312 28.27 -11.92 -5.29
C VAL A 312 28.02 -10.88 -4.18
N PHE A 313 28.29 -11.21 -2.93
CA PHE A 313 28.15 -10.28 -1.80
C PHE A 313 29.22 -9.18 -1.77
N SER A 314 30.36 -9.36 -2.45
CA SER A 314 31.43 -8.34 -2.49
C SER A 314 30.99 -7.03 -3.15
N CYS A 315 29.97 -7.09 -4.01
CA CYS A 315 29.37 -5.91 -4.64
C CYS A 315 28.53 -5.07 -3.67
N ILE A 316 28.10 -5.64 -2.53
CA ILE A 316 27.25 -4.97 -1.56
C ILE A 316 28.12 -4.36 -0.46
N ASN A 317 28.08 -3.03 -0.35
CA ASN A 317 28.90 -2.30 0.62
C ASN A 317 28.07 -1.21 1.33
N ILE A 318 27.74 -1.46 2.60
CA ILE A 318 26.97 -0.53 3.45
C ILE A 318 27.84 0.49 4.17
N ILE A 319 29.16 0.39 4.05
CA ILE A 319 30.15 1.25 4.72
C ILE A 319 30.36 2.57 3.95
N LYS A 320 29.88 2.66 2.70
CA LYS A 320 29.96 3.89 1.90
C LYS A 320 29.14 5.01 2.55
N GLU A 321 29.69 6.23 2.56
CA GLU A 321 29.09 7.44 3.20
C GLU A 321 27.63 7.70 2.81
N ARG A 322 27.19 7.21 1.64
CA ARG A 322 25.80 7.33 1.17
C ARG A 322 25.31 6.07 0.46
N VAL A 323 24.67 5.18 1.22
CA VAL A 323 23.85 4.09 0.66
C VAL A 323 22.49 4.66 0.26
N ALA A 324 22.13 4.55 -1.02
CA ALA A 324 20.82 4.99 -1.53
C ALA A 324 19.67 4.27 -0.83
N ILE A 325 18.54 4.96 -0.61
CA ILE A 325 17.35 4.42 0.09
C ILE A 325 16.85 3.14 -0.59
N SER A 326 16.85 3.11 -1.93
CA SER A 326 16.50 1.92 -2.72
C SER A 326 17.40 0.71 -2.42
N SER A 327 18.70 0.93 -2.27
CA SER A 327 19.65 -0.13 -1.89
C SER A 327 19.41 -0.61 -0.46
N ARG A 328 19.02 0.28 0.47
CA ARG A 328 18.68 -0.10 1.85
C ARG A 328 17.46 -1.02 1.89
N ILE A 329 16.38 -0.62 1.19
CA ILE A 329 15.14 -1.39 1.06
C ILE A 329 15.42 -2.75 0.40
N TYR A 330 16.27 -2.78 -0.63
CA TYR A 330 16.66 -4.03 -1.29
C TYR A 330 17.38 -4.99 -0.33
N ILE A 331 18.36 -4.49 0.44
CA ILE A 331 19.12 -5.29 1.40
C ILE A 331 18.21 -5.79 2.53
N GLU A 332 17.30 -4.94 3.03
CA GLU A 332 16.30 -5.31 4.03
C GLU A 332 15.41 -6.46 3.53
N ASN A 333 14.78 -6.29 2.37
CA ASN A 333 13.92 -7.32 1.79
C ASN A 333 14.68 -8.61 1.53
N LEU A 334 15.91 -8.53 1.02
CA LEU A 334 16.77 -9.69 0.80
C LEU A 334 16.98 -10.48 2.11
N PHE A 335 17.46 -9.83 3.18
CA PHE A 335 17.75 -10.54 4.43
C PHE A 335 16.48 -11.01 5.17
N VAL A 336 15.35 -10.30 5.06
CA VAL A 336 14.06 -10.77 5.56
C VAL A 336 13.66 -12.07 4.84
N GLU A 337 13.75 -12.11 3.51
CA GLU A 337 13.45 -13.32 2.71
C GLU A 337 14.37 -14.50 3.09
N LEU A 338 15.66 -14.22 3.30
CA LEU A 338 16.66 -15.21 3.75
C LEU A 338 16.37 -15.75 5.15
N ILE A 339 15.92 -14.89 6.08
CA ILE A 339 15.57 -15.30 7.44
C ILE A 339 14.31 -16.17 7.43
N VAL A 340 13.30 -15.81 6.64
CA VAL A 340 12.04 -16.56 6.54
C VAL A 340 12.27 -17.96 5.96
N SER A 341 13.13 -18.09 4.96
CA SER A 341 13.40 -19.35 4.26
C SER A 341 14.39 -20.26 4.99
N VAL A 342 15.52 -19.72 5.45
CA VAL A 342 16.63 -20.52 6.03
C VAL A 342 16.58 -20.58 7.56
N GLY A 343 15.94 -19.58 8.17
CA GLY A 343 15.90 -19.40 9.62
C GLY A 343 17.12 -18.64 10.15
N LEU A 344 16.87 -17.72 11.10
CA LEU A 344 17.87 -16.79 11.65
C LEU A 344 19.13 -17.48 12.18
N LYS A 345 18.99 -18.56 12.96
CA LYS A 345 20.13 -19.27 13.58
C LYS A 345 21.06 -19.89 12.54
N LYS A 346 20.49 -20.54 11.51
CA LYS A 346 21.25 -21.21 10.46
C LYS A 346 21.94 -20.18 9.55
N LEU A 347 21.24 -19.09 9.23
CA LEU A 347 21.79 -17.97 8.47
C LEU A 347 22.97 -17.31 9.20
N ASN A 348 22.84 -17.01 10.49
CA ASN A 348 23.91 -16.37 11.27
C ASN A 348 25.18 -17.26 11.35
N ASN A 349 25.02 -18.57 11.54
CA ASN A 349 26.14 -19.52 11.50
C ASN A 349 26.86 -19.52 10.14
N ARG A 350 26.11 -19.38 9.04
CA ARG A 350 26.66 -19.34 7.69
C ARG A 350 27.40 -18.04 7.40
N LEU A 351 26.80 -16.89 7.73
CA LEU A 351 27.41 -15.56 7.56
C LEU A 351 28.71 -15.38 8.35
N ARG A 352 28.86 -16.12 9.45
CA ARG A 352 30.08 -16.10 10.27
C ARG A 352 31.18 -17.05 9.79
N HIS A 353 30.90 -17.90 8.81
CA HIS A 353 31.82 -18.94 8.35
C HIS A 353 33.13 -18.34 7.76
N PRO A 354 34.32 -18.89 8.10
CA PRO A 354 35.61 -18.30 7.70
C PRO A 354 35.80 -18.06 6.20
N THR A 355 35.17 -18.90 5.37
CA THR A 355 35.27 -18.81 3.90
C THR A 355 34.54 -17.60 3.32
N LEU A 356 33.56 -17.03 4.04
CA LEU A 356 32.73 -15.92 3.54
C LEU A 356 33.20 -14.56 4.07
N VAL A 357 34.19 -14.53 4.95
CA VAL A 357 34.62 -13.31 5.66
C VAL A 357 35.10 -12.22 4.70
N LYS A 358 35.83 -12.60 3.65
CA LYS A 358 36.35 -11.67 2.65
C LYS A 358 35.22 -11.10 1.78
N ASP A 359 34.28 -11.94 1.38
CA ASP A 359 33.19 -11.54 0.48
C ASP A 359 32.10 -10.72 1.19
N LEU A 360 32.01 -10.85 2.53
CA LEU A 360 31.04 -10.14 3.36
C LEU A 360 31.61 -8.90 4.06
N GLU A 361 32.86 -8.50 3.79
CA GLU A 361 33.50 -7.38 4.50
C GLU A 361 32.73 -6.06 4.36
N GLY A 362 32.09 -5.84 3.20
CA GLY A 362 31.25 -4.67 2.93
C GLY A 362 29.91 -4.67 3.67
N LEU A 363 29.46 -5.82 4.18
CA LEU A 363 28.18 -6.02 4.89
C LEU A 363 28.37 -6.25 6.39
N PHE A 364 29.40 -7.01 6.78
CA PHE A 364 29.71 -7.39 8.16
C PHE A 364 31.19 -7.11 8.48
N PRO A 365 31.59 -5.83 8.58
CA PRO A 365 32.96 -5.45 8.90
C PRO A 365 33.37 -5.96 10.28
N ARG A 366 34.61 -6.44 10.43
CA ARG A 366 35.16 -6.98 11.70
C ARG A 366 36.32 -6.19 12.30
N ASN A 367 36.91 -5.28 11.52
CA ASN A 367 38.22 -4.71 11.84
C ASN A 367 38.18 -3.24 12.28
N ASN A 368 37.27 -2.43 11.70
CA ASN A 368 37.19 -1.00 12.00
C ASN A 368 35.98 -0.70 12.90
N PRO A 369 36.17 -0.12 14.11
CA PRO A 369 35.10 0.19 15.04
C PRO A 369 34.04 1.14 14.46
N GLN A 370 34.41 2.09 13.60
CA GLN A 370 33.44 2.98 12.94
C GLN A 370 32.56 2.20 11.96
N ASN A 371 33.16 1.31 11.17
CA ASN A 371 32.42 0.49 10.20
C ASN A 371 31.50 -0.52 10.90
N ILE A 372 31.93 -1.07 12.03
CA ILE A 372 31.10 -1.93 12.89
C ILE A 372 29.89 -1.15 13.41
N LEU A 373 30.08 0.11 13.83
CA LEU A 373 28.98 0.98 14.26
C LEU A 373 28.01 1.29 13.12
N VAL A 374 28.50 1.58 11.92
CA VAL A 374 27.66 1.81 10.72
C VAL A 374 26.85 0.56 10.40
N CYS A 375 27.49 -0.61 10.38
CA CYS A 375 26.83 -1.90 10.18
C CYS A 375 25.76 -2.16 11.24
N ARG A 376 26.09 -1.98 12.53
CA ARG A 376 25.16 -2.18 13.63
C ARG A 376 23.95 -1.25 13.48
N ASN A 377 24.19 0.03 13.27
CA ASN A 377 23.13 1.03 13.11
C ASN A 377 22.24 0.72 11.91
N PHE A 378 22.83 0.27 10.80
CA PHE A 378 22.10 -0.16 9.61
C PHE A 378 21.19 -1.35 9.91
N PHE A 379 21.72 -2.46 10.43
CA PHE A 379 20.91 -3.66 10.74
C PHE A 379 19.89 -3.41 11.85
N THR A 380 20.16 -2.51 12.81
CA THR A 380 19.14 -2.08 13.77
C THR A 380 18.04 -1.24 13.14
N SER A 381 18.37 -0.38 12.16
CA SER A 381 17.37 0.48 11.50
C SER A 381 16.38 -0.30 10.64
N ILE A 382 16.77 -1.48 10.16
CA ILE A 382 15.93 -2.40 9.38
C ILE A 382 15.37 -3.56 10.21
N ASN A 383 15.39 -3.46 11.55
CA ASN A 383 14.88 -4.49 12.49
C ASN A 383 15.54 -5.89 12.37
N LEU A 384 16.77 -5.96 11.86
CA LEU A 384 17.53 -7.21 11.67
C LEU A 384 18.75 -7.31 12.59
N SER A 385 18.65 -6.80 13.83
CA SER A 385 19.74 -6.83 14.81
C SER A 385 20.23 -8.23 15.17
N GLY A 386 19.40 -9.26 14.98
CA GLY A 386 19.76 -10.67 15.21
C GLY A 386 20.80 -11.26 14.26
N LEU A 387 21.21 -10.52 13.21
CA LEU A 387 22.29 -10.87 12.30
C LEU A 387 23.67 -10.36 12.76
N MET A 388 23.74 -9.48 13.77
CA MET A 388 24.98 -8.92 14.31
C MET A 388 25.68 -9.86 15.29
#